data_AF-A0A1E4S6P2-F1
#
_entry.id   AF-A0A1E4S6P2-F1
#
_cell.length_a   1.000
_cell.length_b   1.000
_cell.length_c   1.000
_cell.angle_alpha   90.00
_cell.angle_beta   90.00
_cell.angle_gamma   90.00
#
_symmetry.space_group_name_H-M   'P 1'
#
loop_
_entity.id
_entity.type
_entity.pdbx_description
1 polymer ?
#
loop_
_entity_poly.entity_id
_entity_poly.type
_entity_poly.pdbx_seq_one_letter_code
_entity_poly.pdbx_strand_id
1 'polypeptide(L)'
;MDLTQNPFKKRDWILEDFKVNPAMNDNVPYAYHVVVRGAKRRCIHGTTCQDCDNFYRSMGDIKTANVGPKWNDNNDALPFEVVKMVSRHRDLWDKVDSPPGFGQFDFPSTQERIKNKEEARVMKKRMAYERLYSALHDKRWLFKNEELNKCVNDARYTLDQGVFLKYLAHEEKE
;
A
#
# COMPACT_ATOMS: atom_id res chain seq x y z
N MET A 1 13.01 -1.12 21.96
CA MET A 1 13.60 -1.93 20.87
C MET A 1 13.61 -1.10 19.62
N ASP A 2 14.76 -0.96 18.95
CA ASP A 2 14.82 -0.17 17.72
C ASP A 2 14.25 -0.97 16.53
N LEU A 3 13.22 -0.42 15.88
CA LEU A 3 12.55 -1.01 14.73
C LEU A 3 12.92 -0.31 13.41
N THR A 4 13.89 0.60 13.42
CA THR A 4 14.41 1.25 12.21
C THR A 4 14.91 0.21 11.19
N GLN A 5 15.54 -0.85 11.68
CA GLN A 5 15.91 -2.04 10.91
C GLN A 5 15.42 -3.29 11.64
N ASN A 6 15.48 -4.46 10.99
CA ASN A 6 15.14 -5.72 11.64
C ASN A 6 16.17 -6.04 12.73
N PRO A 7 15.80 -5.99 14.03
CA PRO A 7 16.76 -6.09 15.13
C PRO A 7 17.34 -7.50 15.30
N PHE A 8 16.62 -8.54 14.86
CA PHE A 8 17.09 -9.93 14.94
C PHE A 8 18.03 -10.29 13.79
N LYS A 9 17.69 -9.85 12.57
CA LYS A 9 18.44 -10.19 11.36
C LYS A 9 19.48 -9.15 10.95
N LYS A 10 19.53 -7.99 11.63
CA LYS A 10 20.46 -6.87 11.39
C LYS A 10 20.51 -6.44 9.91
N ARG A 11 19.34 -6.38 9.28
CA ARG A 11 19.15 -5.95 7.89
C ARG A 11 17.88 -5.12 7.76
N ASP A 12 17.72 -4.45 6.62
CA ASP A 12 16.47 -3.76 6.29
C ASP A 12 15.28 -4.74 6.33
N TRP A 13 14.09 -4.18 6.60
CA TRP A 13 12.84 -4.92 6.54
C TRP A 13 12.58 -5.45 5.12
N ILE A 14 12.13 -6.70 5.05
CA ILE A 14 11.66 -7.33 3.81
C ILE A 14 10.25 -7.87 4.01
N LEU A 15 9.57 -8.14 2.90
CA LEU A 15 8.18 -8.60 2.88
C LEU A 15 7.96 -9.87 3.70
N GLU A 16 8.95 -10.76 3.73
CA GLU A 16 8.91 -12.05 4.40
C GLU A 16 8.97 -11.93 5.92
N ASP A 17 9.29 -10.77 6.50
CA ASP A 17 9.30 -10.58 7.94
C ASP A 17 7.88 -10.36 8.51
N PHE A 18 6.88 -10.19 7.65
CA PHE A 18 5.48 -9.94 7.99
C PHE A 18 4.56 -11.10 7.60
N LYS A 19 3.42 -11.19 8.28
CA LYS A 19 2.31 -12.11 8.00
C LYS A 19 0.98 -11.36 8.08
N VAL A 20 -0.03 -11.83 7.35
CA VAL A 20 -1.39 -11.27 7.43
C VAL A 20 -1.98 -11.55 8.80
N ASN A 21 -2.72 -10.59 9.37
CA ASN A 21 -3.49 -10.82 10.58
C ASN A 21 -4.76 -11.63 10.26
N PRO A 22 -4.90 -12.89 10.73
CA PRO A 22 -6.07 -13.71 10.43
C PRO A 22 -7.36 -13.11 11.01
N ALA A 23 -7.29 -12.42 12.15
CA ALA A 23 -8.46 -11.79 12.79
C ALA A 23 -9.10 -10.71 11.90
N MET A 24 -8.34 -10.13 10.97
CA MET A 24 -8.78 -9.11 10.03
C MET A 24 -9.06 -9.68 8.62
N ASN A 25 -8.99 -11.00 8.45
CA ASN A 25 -9.00 -11.66 7.15
C ASN A 25 -9.75 -13.01 7.19
N ASP A 26 -10.97 -13.01 7.74
CA ASP A 26 -11.84 -14.20 7.86
C ASP A 26 -11.14 -15.42 8.51
N ASN A 27 -10.20 -15.20 9.43
CA ASN A 27 -9.34 -16.20 10.07
C ASN A 27 -8.41 -16.96 9.11
N VAL A 28 -8.10 -16.38 7.96
CA VAL A 28 -7.20 -16.93 6.94
C VAL A 28 -5.82 -16.26 7.02
N PRO A 29 -4.69 -17.01 7.02
CA PRO A 29 -3.35 -16.46 7.21
C PRO A 29 -2.69 -15.87 5.95
N TYR A 30 -3.42 -15.82 4.83
CA TYR A 30 -2.92 -15.31 3.54
C TYR A 30 -3.89 -14.29 2.94
N ALA A 31 -3.35 -13.28 2.26
CA ALA A 31 -4.17 -12.29 1.55
C ALA A 31 -4.83 -12.91 0.32
N TYR A 32 -6.11 -12.63 0.11
CA TYR A 32 -6.86 -13.05 -1.07
C TYR A 32 -7.82 -11.97 -1.54
N HIS A 33 -8.16 -12.03 -2.82
CA HIS A 33 -9.18 -11.17 -3.41
C HIS A 33 -10.55 -11.84 -3.25
N VAL A 34 -11.51 -11.13 -2.66
CA VAL A 34 -12.87 -11.62 -2.45
C VAL A 34 -13.89 -10.60 -2.91
N VAL A 35 -14.92 -11.07 -3.60
CA VAL A 35 -16.04 -10.23 -4.02
C VAL A 35 -17.02 -10.08 -2.86
N VAL A 36 -16.92 -8.98 -2.11
CA VAL A 36 -17.81 -8.71 -0.98
C VAL A 36 -19.14 -8.17 -1.47
N ARG A 37 -20.23 -8.86 -1.10
CA ARG A 37 -21.61 -8.53 -1.47
C ARG A 37 -22.45 -8.18 -0.23
N GLY A 38 -23.56 -7.48 -0.44
CA GLY A 38 -24.54 -7.18 0.62
C GLY A 38 -24.04 -6.20 1.67
N ALA A 39 -24.54 -6.32 2.91
CA ALA A 39 -24.28 -5.35 3.99
C ALA A 39 -22.78 -5.24 4.37
N LYS A 40 -22.02 -6.34 4.30
CA LYS A 40 -20.58 -6.38 4.59
C LYS A 40 -19.77 -5.40 3.73
N ARG A 41 -20.26 -5.06 2.54
CA ARG A 41 -19.63 -4.10 1.63
C ARG A 41 -19.55 -2.69 2.22
N ARG A 42 -20.46 -2.32 3.13
CA ARG A 42 -20.50 -0.99 3.76
C ARG A 42 -19.32 -0.77 4.73
N CYS A 43 -18.79 -1.84 5.31
CA CYS A 43 -17.67 -1.80 6.26
C CYS A 43 -16.30 -1.75 5.57
N ILE A 44 -16.24 -1.98 4.26
CA ILE A 44 -15.01 -1.90 3.48
C ILE A 44 -14.97 -0.53 2.84
N HIS A 45 -14.01 0.27 3.27
CA HIS A 45 -13.75 1.58 2.71
C HIS A 45 -13.31 1.45 1.25
N GLY A 46 -13.80 2.35 0.41
CA GLY A 46 -13.31 2.47 -0.95
C GLY A 46 -11.85 2.90 -0.95
N THR A 47 -10.98 2.15 -1.60
CA THR A 47 -9.62 2.61 -1.91
C THR A 47 -9.58 3.06 -3.37
N THR A 48 -8.66 3.96 -3.68
CA THR A 48 -8.31 4.27 -5.06
C THR A 48 -7.46 3.13 -5.57
N CYS A 49 -8.11 2.12 -6.15
CA CYS A 49 -7.41 1.15 -6.99
C CYS A 49 -6.77 1.89 -8.18
N GLN A 50 -5.72 1.37 -8.82
CA GLN A 50 -5.08 2.06 -9.96
C GLN A 50 -6.09 2.39 -11.07
N ASP A 51 -7.02 1.46 -11.38
CA ASP A 51 -8.09 1.69 -12.36
C ASP A 51 -9.06 2.81 -11.93
N CYS A 52 -9.34 2.89 -10.63
CA CYS A 52 -10.23 3.85 -10.01
C CYS A 52 -9.59 5.24 -10.00
N ASP A 53 -8.29 5.31 -9.69
CA ASP A 53 -7.50 6.54 -9.65
C ASP A 53 -7.42 7.14 -11.05
N ASN A 54 -7.12 6.33 -12.06
CA ASN A 54 -7.19 6.75 -13.46
C ASN A 54 -8.59 7.24 -13.85
N PHE A 55 -9.64 6.52 -13.43
CA PHE A 55 -11.03 6.93 -13.66
C PHE A 55 -11.36 8.27 -13.01
N TYR A 56 -10.97 8.48 -11.75
CA TYR A 56 -11.25 9.74 -11.03
C TYR A 56 -10.43 10.91 -11.56
N ARG A 57 -9.15 10.70 -11.91
CA ARG A 57 -8.35 11.70 -12.62
C ARG A 57 -8.96 12.08 -13.96
N SER A 58 -9.51 11.11 -14.69
CA SER A 58 -10.15 11.37 -15.99
C SER A 58 -11.51 12.07 -15.86
N MET A 59 -12.26 11.80 -14.79
CA MET A 59 -13.59 12.37 -14.56
C MET A 59 -13.54 13.78 -13.94
N GLY A 60 -12.44 14.16 -13.31
CA GLY A 60 -12.35 15.37 -12.48
C GLY A 60 -13.19 15.25 -11.20
N ASP A 61 -13.49 16.39 -10.57
CA ASP A 61 -14.26 16.47 -9.34
C ASP A 61 -15.65 15.81 -9.46
N ILE A 62 -15.82 14.60 -8.92
CA ILE A 62 -17.15 14.06 -8.56
C ILE A 62 -17.66 14.84 -7.35
N LYS A 63 -18.24 16.01 -7.62
CA LYS A 63 -18.96 16.77 -6.60
C LYS A 63 -20.26 16.04 -6.27
N THR A 64 -20.55 15.92 -4.98
CA THR A 64 -21.86 15.51 -4.46
C THR A 64 -22.94 16.46 -5.01
N ALA A 65 -23.58 16.05 -6.10
CA ALA A 65 -24.72 16.66 -6.77
C ALA A 65 -24.56 18.11 -7.30
N ASN A 66 -25.03 18.33 -8.54
CA ASN A 66 -25.28 19.62 -9.19
C ASN A 66 -24.09 20.57 -9.39
N VAL A 67 -22.95 20.08 -9.91
CA VAL A 67 -21.94 20.96 -10.51
C VAL A 67 -21.66 20.49 -11.93
N GLY A 68 -21.74 21.42 -12.89
CA GLY A 68 -21.48 21.11 -14.31
C GLY A 68 -20.04 20.64 -14.53
N PRO A 69 -19.79 19.89 -15.63
CA PRO A 69 -18.45 19.42 -15.96
C PRO A 69 -17.51 20.62 -16.15
N LYS A 70 -16.36 20.58 -15.48
CA LYS A 70 -15.27 21.53 -15.74
C LYS A 70 -14.38 20.98 -16.84
N TRP A 71 -14.03 21.83 -17.80
CA TRP A 71 -13.06 21.49 -18.84
C TRP A 71 -11.72 22.15 -18.51
N ASN A 72 -10.64 21.36 -18.48
CA ASN A 72 -9.23 21.77 -18.37
C ASN A 72 -8.78 22.44 -17.04
N ASP A 73 -9.00 21.81 -15.88
CA ASP A 73 -8.33 22.21 -14.62
C ASP A 73 -7.18 21.23 -14.33
N ASN A 74 -5.93 21.70 -14.17
CA ASN A 74 -4.74 20.85 -13.96
C ASN A 74 -4.58 20.31 -12.53
N ASN A 75 -5.66 20.02 -11.80
CA ASN A 75 -5.57 19.49 -10.43
C ASN A 75 -6.77 18.61 -10.10
N ASP A 76 -6.71 17.35 -10.55
CA ASP A 76 -7.86 16.44 -10.58
C ASP A 76 -7.57 15.14 -9.83
N ALA A 77 -7.62 15.18 -8.50
CA ALA A 77 -7.81 13.97 -7.69
C ALA A 77 -8.91 14.24 -6.65
N LEU A 78 -9.91 13.37 -6.61
CA LEU A 78 -10.96 13.46 -5.60
C LEU A 78 -10.37 13.41 -4.19
N PRO A 79 -10.87 14.22 -3.24
CA PRO A 79 -10.46 14.08 -1.84
C PRO A 79 -10.65 12.63 -1.38
N PHE A 80 -9.67 12.10 -0.64
CA PHE A 80 -9.67 10.70 -0.18
C PHE A 80 -10.98 10.30 0.51
N GLU A 81 -11.58 11.21 1.28
CA GLU A 81 -12.85 10.96 1.96
C GLU A 81 -14.03 10.77 0.98
N VAL A 82 -14.01 11.45 -0.16
CA VAL A 82 -15.00 11.25 -1.23
C VAL A 82 -14.79 9.88 -1.86
N VAL A 83 -13.54 9.53 -2.25
CA VAL A 83 -13.19 8.22 -2.82
C VAL A 83 -13.63 7.08 -1.91
N LYS A 84 -13.38 7.21 -0.61
CA LYS A 84 -13.77 6.25 0.42
C LYS A 84 -15.27 5.94 0.42
N MET A 85 -16.10 6.94 0.13
CA MET A 85 -17.55 6.80 0.05
C MET A 85 -18.02 6.31 -1.32
N VAL A 86 -17.47 6.86 -2.41
CA VAL A 86 -17.99 6.65 -3.78
C VAL A 86 -17.32 5.50 -4.54
N SER A 87 -16.17 4.99 -4.08
CA SER A 87 -15.45 3.94 -4.81
C SER A 87 -16.27 2.66 -4.94
N ARG A 88 -16.30 2.19 -6.20
CA ARG A 88 -16.96 0.95 -6.60
C ARG A 88 -16.05 -0.26 -6.38
N HIS A 89 -14.74 -0.09 -6.30
CA HIS A 89 -13.83 -1.18 -5.97
C HIS A 89 -13.51 -1.09 -4.49
N ARG A 90 -13.86 -2.17 -3.79
CA ARG A 90 -13.77 -2.29 -2.33
C ARG A 90 -13.05 -3.60 -2.07
N ASP A 91 -11.75 -3.54 -2.19
CA ASP A 91 -10.89 -4.69 -1.98
C ASP A 91 -10.30 -4.59 -0.59
N LEU A 92 -10.37 -5.69 0.16
CA LEU A 92 -9.64 -5.74 1.43
C LEU A 92 -8.15 -5.67 1.13
N TRP A 93 -7.65 -6.43 0.15
CA TRP A 93 -6.24 -6.52 -0.22
C TRP A 93 -5.99 -5.99 -1.62
N ASP A 94 -5.29 -4.86 -1.70
CA ASP A 94 -4.86 -4.30 -2.97
C ASP A 94 -3.88 -5.25 -3.67
N LYS A 95 -3.98 -5.29 -5.00
CA LYS A 95 -3.02 -6.02 -5.83
C LYS A 95 -1.69 -5.28 -5.81
N VAL A 96 -0.61 -6.04 -5.80
CA VAL A 96 0.74 -5.48 -5.93
C VAL A 96 0.93 -4.96 -7.37
N ASP A 97 1.64 -3.85 -7.53
CA ASP A 97 1.96 -3.35 -8.86
C ASP A 97 2.79 -4.38 -9.64
N SER A 98 2.71 -4.32 -10.95
CA SER A 98 3.54 -5.15 -11.82
C SER A 98 5.03 -4.84 -11.58
N PRO A 99 5.91 -5.86 -11.58
CA PRO A 99 7.35 -5.64 -11.44
C PRO A 99 7.90 -4.71 -12.54
N PRO A 100 9.02 -3.99 -12.28
CA PRO A 100 9.64 -3.14 -13.30
C PRO A 100 10.08 -3.97 -14.51
N GLY A 101 9.81 -3.43 -15.71
CA GLY A 101 10.03 -4.11 -16.99
C GLY A 101 8.97 -5.14 -17.37
N PHE A 102 7.93 -5.36 -16.55
CA PHE A 102 6.80 -6.21 -16.94
C PHE A 102 6.07 -5.60 -18.16
N GLY A 103 5.84 -6.42 -19.19
CA GLY A 103 5.19 -5.99 -20.44
C GLY A 103 6.15 -5.48 -21.51
N GLN A 104 7.46 -5.43 -21.26
CA GLN A 104 8.45 -5.22 -22.31
C GLN A 104 8.51 -6.47 -23.21
N PHE A 105 8.32 -6.28 -24.52
CA PHE A 105 8.30 -7.38 -25.49
C PHE A 105 9.71 -7.85 -25.88
N ASP A 106 10.67 -6.93 -25.91
CA ASP A 106 12.07 -7.21 -26.27
C ASP A 106 12.93 -7.64 -25.08
N PHE A 107 14.06 -8.29 -25.37
CA PHE A 107 15.03 -8.66 -24.35
C PHE A 107 15.74 -7.40 -23.80
N PRO A 108 15.81 -7.22 -22.48
CA PRO A 108 16.41 -6.03 -21.90
C PRO A 108 17.92 -6.05 -22.06
N SER A 109 18.49 -4.88 -22.36
CA SER A 109 19.93 -4.66 -22.37
C SER A 109 20.53 -4.83 -20.96
N THR A 110 21.86 -5.00 -20.87
CA THR A 110 22.54 -5.12 -19.57
C THR A 110 22.30 -3.91 -18.66
N GLN A 111 22.21 -2.71 -19.24
CA GLN A 111 21.96 -1.47 -18.49
C GLN A 111 20.52 -1.42 -17.96
N GLU A 112 19.53 -1.77 -18.79
CA GLU A 112 18.12 -1.86 -18.38
C GLU A 112 17.91 -2.94 -17.33
N ARG A 113 18.60 -4.09 -17.42
CA ARG A 113 18.54 -5.14 -16.39
C ARG A 113 19.02 -4.64 -15.03
N ILE A 114 20.06 -3.81 -14.99
CA ILE A 114 20.55 -3.22 -13.75
C ILE A 114 19.52 -2.24 -13.19
N LYS A 115 18.96 -1.39 -14.06
CA LYS A 115 17.91 -0.43 -13.69
C LYS A 115 16.67 -1.13 -13.13
N ASN A 116 16.12 -2.12 -13.83
CA ASN A 116 14.94 -2.88 -13.39
C ASN A 116 15.20 -3.59 -12.06
N LYS A 117 16.41 -4.12 -11.83
CA LYS A 117 16.79 -4.73 -10.54
C LYS A 117 16.79 -3.71 -9.40
N GLU A 118 17.30 -2.51 -9.63
CA GLU A 118 17.34 -1.47 -8.62
C GLU A 118 15.94 -0.94 -8.30
N GLU A 119 15.13 -0.69 -9.32
CA GLU A 119 13.71 -0.31 -9.15
C GLU A 119 12.93 -1.38 -8.38
N ALA A 120 13.15 -2.66 -8.69
CA ALA A 120 12.51 -3.76 -7.98
C ALA A 120 12.96 -3.81 -6.51
N ARG A 121 14.22 -3.45 -6.22
CA ARG A 121 14.75 -3.38 -4.85
C ARG A 121 14.08 -2.26 -4.07
N VAL A 122 13.94 -1.08 -4.67
CA VAL A 122 13.25 0.07 -4.07
C VAL A 122 11.78 -0.24 -3.84
N MET A 123 11.10 -0.81 -4.83
CA MET A 123 9.69 -1.21 -4.74
C MET A 123 9.46 -2.22 -3.59
N LYS A 124 10.29 -3.26 -3.50
CA LYS A 124 10.19 -4.25 -2.40
C LYS A 124 10.44 -3.62 -1.04
N LYS A 125 11.38 -2.68 -0.95
CA LYS A 125 11.64 -1.94 0.29
C LYS A 125 10.43 -1.11 0.69
N ARG A 126 9.89 -0.30 -0.23
CA ARG A 126 8.66 0.49 -0.01
C ARG A 126 7.55 -0.37 0.57
N MET A 127 7.21 -1.47 -0.12
CA MET A 127 6.17 -2.39 0.33
C MET A 127 6.46 -3.00 1.72
N ALA A 128 7.73 -3.24 2.07
CA ALA A 128 8.08 -3.73 3.39
C ALA A 128 7.88 -2.66 4.48
N TYR A 129 8.18 -1.39 4.20
CA TYR A 129 7.94 -0.28 5.12
C TYR A 129 6.45 0.06 5.26
N GLU A 130 5.66 -0.07 4.19
CA GLU A 130 4.19 0.01 4.27
C GLU A 130 3.62 -1.08 5.20
N ARG A 131 4.12 -2.31 5.09
CA ARG A 131 3.73 -3.40 6.01
C ARG A 131 4.16 -3.12 7.45
N LEU A 132 5.34 -2.52 7.64
CA LEU A 132 5.80 -2.07 8.95
C LEU A 132 4.83 -1.04 9.53
N TYR A 133 4.45 -0.01 8.77
CA TYR A 133 3.47 0.99 9.19
C TYR A 133 2.14 0.37 9.58
N SER A 134 1.58 -0.46 8.72
CA SER A 134 0.33 -1.17 9.00
C SER A 134 0.44 -2.10 10.20
N ALA A 135 1.61 -2.65 10.51
CA ALA A 135 1.81 -3.48 11.70
C ALA A 135 1.85 -2.66 13.00
N LEU A 136 2.33 -1.41 12.92
CA LEU A 136 2.38 -0.50 14.06
C LEU A 136 1.02 0.15 14.36
N HIS A 137 0.27 0.56 13.32
CA HIS A 137 -0.97 1.32 13.46
C HIS A 137 -2.22 0.46 13.27
N ASP A 138 -2.40 -0.10 12.06
CA ASP A 138 -3.66 -0.70 11.64
C ASP A 138 -3.83 -2.18 12.07
N LYS A 139 -2.73 -2.82 12.53
CA LYS A 139 -2.63 -4.26 12.86
C LYS A 139 -3.11 -5.19 11.74
N ARG A 140 -3.10 -4.71 10.50
CA ARG A 140 -3.45 -5.47 9.30
C ARG A 140 -2.37 -6.50 8.96
N TRP A 141 -1.13 -6.08 9.11
CA TRP A 141 0.05 -6.93 9.06
C TRP A 141 0.54 -7.18 10.49
N LEU A 142 1.10 -8.36 10.74
CA LEU A 142 1.77 -8.71 11.98
C LEU A 142 3.21 -9.12 11.66
N PHE A 143 4.11 -8.98 12.62
CA PHE A 143 5.44 -9.55 12.47
C PHE A 143 5.35 -11.08 12.54
N LYS A 144 6.20 -11.77 11.78
CA LYS A 144 6.36 -13.23 11.93
C LYS A 144 6.93 -13.57 13.30
N ASN A 145 7.87 -12.77 13.81
CA ASN A 145 8.40 -12.94 15.16
C ASN A 145 7.39 -12.40 16.18
N GLU A 146 7.02 -13.24 17.14
CA GLU A 146 6.07 -12.93 18.19
C GLU A 146 6.61 -11.94 19.21
N GLU A 147 7.92 -11.91 19.46
CA GLU A 147 8.56 -10.97 20.38
C GLU A 147 8.38 -9.52 19.90
N LEU A 148 8.49 -9.30 18.59
CA LEU A 148 8.21 -8.00 17.98
C LEU A 148 6.76 -7.58 18.20
N ASN A 149 5.82 -8.50 18.01
CA ASN A 149 4.40 -8.22 18.24
C ASN A 149 4.13 -7.82 19.70
N LYS A 150 4.79 -8.47 20.68
CA LYS A 150 4.70 -8.09 22.10
C LYS A 150 5.27 -6.68 22.33
N CYS A 151 6.46 -6.38 21.80
CA CYS A 151 7.07 -5.05 21.94
C CYS A 151 6.21 -3.94 21.33
N VAL A 152 5.56 -4.18 20.20
CA VAL A 152 4.65 -3.21 19.57
C VAL A 152 3.39 -3.03 20.41
N ASN A 153 2.80 -4.11 20.94
CA ASN A 153 1.64 -4.02 21.82
C ASN A 153 1.94 -3.25 23.12
N ASP A 154 3.14 -3.41 23.66
CA ASP A 154 3.60 -2.68 24.86
C ASP A 154 4.09 -1.25 24.56
N ALA A 155 4.08 -0.82 23.30
CA ALA A 155 4.66 0.44 22.83
C ALA A 155 6.14 0.64 23.22
N ARG A 156 6.91 -0.45 23.39
CA ARG A 156 8.32 -0.43 23.81
C ARG A 156 9.28 -0.42 22.62
N TYR A 157 9.05 0.48 21.67
CA TYR A 157 9.89 0.59 20.47
C TYR A 157 10.33 2.02 20.17
N THR A 158 11.43 2.13 19.44
CA THR A 158 11.94 3.39 18.86
C THR A 158 12.02 3.22 17.36
N LEU A 159 11.83 4.31 16.63
CA LEU A 159 11.88 4.33 15.17
C LEU A 159 12.46 5.66 14.72
N ASP A 160 13.44 5.62 13.83
CA ASP A 160 13.86 6.81 13.10
C ASP A 160 12.81 7.19 12.05
N GLN A 161 12.12 8.29 12.31
CA GLN A 161 11.08 8.82 11.44
C GLN A 161 11.62 9.20 10.05
N GLY A 162 12.89 9.62 9.95
CA GLY A 162 13.48 10.02 8.67
C GLY A 162 13.60 8.85 7.69
N VAL A 163 14.18 7.73 8.15
CA VAL A 163 14.25 6.48 7.37
C VAL A 163 12.87 5.96 7.04
N PHE A 164 11.94 6.05 7.99
CA PHE A 164 10.59 5.55 7.81
C PHE A 164 9.80 6.34 6.76
N LEU A 165 9.78 7.66 6.86
CA LEU A 165 9.05 8.54 5.94
C LEU A 165 9.65 8.49 4.53
N LYS A 166 10.97 8.29 4.38
CA LYS A 166 11.63 8.14 3.08
C LYS A 166 11.01 7.06 2.20
N TYR A 167 10.54 5.96 2.79
CA TYR A 167 9.95 4.84 2.05
C TYR A 167 8.42 4.81 2.09
N LEU A 168 7.78 5.68 2.88
CA LEU A 168 6.33 5.75 3.03
C LEU A 168 5.70 6.91 2.27
N ALA A 169 6.39 8.06 2.20
CA ALA A 169 5.96 9.19 1.41
C ALA A 169 6.11 8.86 -0.08
N HIS A 170 5.01 8.98 -0.83
CA HIS A 170 5.09 9.05 -2.28
C HIS A 170 5.98 10.24 -2.67
N GLU A 171 6.88 10.00 -3.61
CA GLU A 171 7.50 11.08 -4.37
C GLU A 171 6.39 11.89 -5.03
N GLU A 172 6.32 13.19 -4.72
CA GLU A 172 6.02 14.20 -5.74
C GLU A 172 7.07 14.01 -6.84
N LYS A 173 6.80 13.09 -7.77
CA LYS A 173 7.49 13.06 -9.06
C LYS A 173 6.65 13.91 -9.99
N GLU A 174 7.22 15.07 -10.32
CA GLU A 174 6.77 16.03 -11.34
C GLU A 174 6.27 15.37 -12.64
#